data_AF-A0A9W2Z3W1-F1
#
_entry.id   AF-A0A9W2Z3W1-F1
#
_cell.length_a   1.000
_cell.length_b   1.000
_cell.length_c   1.000
_cell.angle_alpha   90.00
_cell.angle_beta   90.00
_cell.angle_gamma   90.00
#
_symmetry.space_group_name_H-M   'P 1'
#
loop_
_entity.id
_entity.type
_entity.pdbx_description
1 polymer ?
#
loop_
_entity_poly.entity_id
_entity_poly.type
_entity_poly.pdbx_seq_one_letter_code
_entity_poly.pdbx_strand_id
1 'polypeptide(L)'
;MKMFLSFKFKCFIYIATIFFFLYLLLNKWLNNAIYTNKTQTDFMQSTKNKFVQASYVKDLSVFSAYIKQRITDFAKILIECKGVPGITISIVKDDNIWLLPLGYRDLENKSPITEDTKFLIGSITKTFTAQLTAILIQESQEKISWDTPLKEIYRPNLVKTSDDFFKTITLRDLLSHRSGFDSGNLAVRASLPDNISRQDLIQLIHHVRVNTSSEKHFLYSNMGYTLVGSLLEHKWNQSWEHLIKEKLFGPLGMNHSSVVKTAEDFYSQDIAKPYIPVEGEIKNCDPIVYVLGPIAVAGDILSNAKDMAKWLQFVLRQGNAEADNQLISYHLMSSMWEANSHLDKHFLNKTEKSKINGWPKDDLNLGYGLGWFLNKYNGKMNYWHGGGLYSYYSLAWLFPETNLGFFISINGFKGCNEHDEENEANCPCGSNGFSIIEPLAYFIADIFNDGQSWLNTTNVCKYPHPWTKCIDQKKIEIKNPQLHIKDNFNKEQNLQEMNTLKLNTKSLHMFLGTYTNPLLGDIHITIDTKSSKLYFQLRLLTGFLHHQPDETGLSFWLECDKRYRFLSKPDNLSYVPVKKTFILKFNVKYHQIDSVHIYFAVNEAPFIFKKKS
;
A
#
# COMPACT_ATOMS: atom_id res chain seq x y z
N MET A 1 -72.68 60.83 42.58
CA MET A 1 -71.93 60.91 41.29
C MET A 1 -70.64 61.74 41.35
N LYS A 2 -70.54 62.86 42.08
CA LYS A 2 -69.29 63.67 42.16
C LYS A 2 -68.10 63.00 42.86
N MET A 3 -68.32 62.03 43.77
CA MET A 3 -67.23 61.33 44.49
C MET A 3 -66.50 60.27 43.65
N PHE A 4 -67.19 59.62 42.70
CA PHE A 4 -66.61 58.58 41.84
C PHE A 4 -65.74 59.13 40.70
N LEU A 5 -66.03 60.34 40.20
CA LEU A 5 -65.18 61.01 39.20
C LEU A 5 -63.84 61.47 39.78
N SER A 6 -63.82 61.93 41.04
CA SER A 6 -62.60 62.37 41.75
C SER A 6 -61.59 61.23 41.94
N PHE A 7 -62.06 60.02 42.23
CA PHE A 7 -61.19 58.86 42.46
C PHE A 7 -60.55 58.33 41.17
N LYS A 8 -61.32 58.28 40.07
CA LYS A 8 -60.79 57.88 38.75
C LYS A 8 -59.79 58.89 38.18
N PHE A 9 -59.99 60.19 38.42
CA PHE A 9 -59.06 61.22 37.95
C PHE A 9 -57.72 61.17 38.71
N LYS A 10 -57.74 60.92 40.02
CA LYS A 10 -56.50 60.74 40.82
C LYS A 10 -55.74 59.48 40.46
N CYS A 11 -56.42 58.36 40.18
CA CYS A 11 -55.77 57.14 39.70
C CYS A 11 -55.11 57.34 38.33
N PHE A 12 -55.76 58.08 37.42
CA PHE A 12 -55.20 58.35 36.10
C PHE A 12 -53.94 59.21 36.17
N ILE A 13 -53.91 60.23 37.05
CA ILE A 13 -52.72 61.06 37.28
C ILE A 13 -51.57 60.23 37.88
N TYR A 14 -51.86 59.30 38.82
CA TYR A 14 -50.86 58.41 39.40
C TYR A 14 -50.26 57.44 38.36
N ILE A 15 -51.10 56.86 37.50
CA ILE A 15 -50.63 55.97 36.43
C ILE A 15 -49.78 56.75 35.43
N ALA A 16 -50.22 57.95 35.02
CA ALA A 16 -49.47 58.79 34.09
C ALA A 16 -48.11 59.23 34.65
N THR A 17 -48.01 59.52 35.95
CA THR A 17 -46.74 59.87 36.60
C THR A 17 -45.79 58.68 36.71
N ILE A 18 -46.30 57.46 36.95
CA ILE A 18 -45.50 56.23 36.93
C ILE A 18 -44.94 55.97 35.53
N PHE A 19 -45.77 56.09 34.48
CA PHE A 19 -45.31 55.93 33.10
C PHE A 19 -44.27 56.98 32.69
N PHE A 20 -44.43 58.23 33.14
CA PHE A 20 -43.46 59.29 32.88
C PHE A 20 -42.10 59.00 33.58
N PHE A 21 -42.11 58.51 34.82
CA PHE A 21 -40.89 58.11 35.52
C PHE A 21 -40.21 56.90 34.87
N LEU A 22 -40.99 55.90 34.44
CA LEU A 22 -40.47 54.75 33.69
C LEU A 22 -39.84 55.18 32.36
N TYR A 23 -40.47 56.12 31.64
CA TYR A 23 -39.93 56.68 30.40
C TYR A 23 -38.59 57.42 30.63
N LEU A 24 -38.49 58.22 31.69
CA LEU A 24 -37.25 58.90 32.06
C LEU A 24 -36.14 57.92 32.46
N LEU A 25 -36.47 56.84 33.18
CA LEU A 25 -35.52 55.79 33.54
C LEU A 25 -35.04 55.02 32.30
N LEU A 26 -35.94 54.70 31.36
CA LEU A 26 -35.59 54.03 30.11
C LEU A 26 -34.68 54.91 29.24
N ASN A 27 -34.99 56.20 29.11
CA ASN A 27 -34.15 57.14 28.37
C ASN A 27 -32.78 57.36 29.03
N LYS A 28 -32.71 57.38 30.37
CA LYS A 28 -31.45 57.47 31.10
C LYS A 28 -30.60 56.20 30.91
N TRP A 29 -31.24 55.03 30.89
CA TRP A 29 -30.57 53.75 30.63
C TRP A 29 -30.07 53.64 29.18
N LEU A 30 -30.89 54.00 28.20
CA LEU A 30 -30.50 54.03 26.78
C LEU A 30 -29.36 55.03 26.51
N ASN A 31 -29.41 56.22 27.11
CA ASN A 31 -28.32 57.19 26.97
C ASN A 31 -27.02 56.69 27.62
N ASN A 32 -27.08 56.05 28.79
CA ASN A 32 -25.89 55.44 29.41
C ASN A 32 -25.33 54.25 28.59
N ALA A 33 -26.19 53.45 27.95
CA ALA A 33 -25.78 52.36 27.05
C ALA A 33 -25.10 52.89 25.77
N ILE A 34 -25.57 54.03 25.23
CA ILE A 34 -24.95 54.68 24.07
C ILE A 34 -23.60 55.30 24.43
N TYR A 35 -23.48 55.94 25.61
CA TYR A 35 -22.21 56.51 26.08
C TYR A 35 -21.15 55.44 26.36
N THR A 36 -21.53 54.30 26.95
CA THR A 36 -20.61 53.18 27.21
C THR A 36 -20.11 52.51 25.92
N ASN A 37 -20.99 52.31 24.93
CA ASN A 37 -20.58 51.79 23.62
C ASN A 37 -19.67 52.76 22.85
N LYS A 38 -19.87 54.08 22.96
CA LYS A 38 -19.01 55.06 22.29
C LYS A 38 -17.59 55.08 22.89
N THR A 39 -17.47 55.02 24.22
CA THR A 39 -16.15 54.90 24.88
C THR A 39 -15.44 53.57 24.63
N GLN A 40 -16.18 52.46 24.45
CA GLN A 40 -15.59 51.17 24.08
C GLN A 40 -15.12 51.15 22.62
N THR A 41 -15.85 51.82 21.74
CA THR A 41 -15.48 51.96 20.31
C THR A 41 -14.27 52.87 20.15
N ASP A 42 -14.22 54.02 20.84
CA ASP A 42 -13.08 54.93 20.82
C ASP A 42 -11.83 54.34 21.50
N PHE A 43 -11.99 53.56 22.58
CA PHE A 43 -10.88 52.81 23.19
C PHE A 43 -10.36 51.74 22.22
N MET A 44 -11.24 50.95 21.60
CA MET A 44 -10.85 49.95 20.60
C MET A 44 -10.20 50.56 19.35
N GLN A 45 -10.61 51.75 18.93
CA GLN A 45 -10.06 52.44 17.76
C GLN A 45 -8.71 53.12 18.08
N SER A 46 -8.52 53.61 19.31
CA SER A 46 -7.23 54.13 19.78
C SER A 46 -6.18 53.03 20.04
N THR A 47 -6.61 51.83 20.48
CA THR A 47 -5.71 50.66 20.61
C THR A 47 -5.42 50.01 19.26
N LYS A 48 -6.31 50.10 18.26
CA LYS A 48 -6.04 49.67 16.88
C LYS A 48 -4.99 50.53 16.18
N ASN A 49 -4.91 51.82 16.50
CA ASN A 49 -3.99 52.77 15.84
C ASN A 49 -2.63 52.95 16.55
N LYS A 50 -2.40 52.30 17.70
CA LYS A 50 -1.09 52.32 18.40
C LYS A 50 -0.31 51.00 18.38
N PHE A 51 -0.86 49.95 17.76
CA PHE A 51 -0.16 48.68 17.53
C PHE A 51 -0.17 48.30 16.04
N VAL A 52 0.37 49.18 15.20
CA VAL A 52 0.83 48.81 13.86
C VAL A 52 2.17 49.48 13.61
N GLN A 53 3.25 48.85 14.10
CA GLN A 53 4.56 48.82 13.46
C GLN A 53 5.46 47.77 14.16
N ALA A 54 4.96 46.54 14.16
CA ALA A 54 5.80 45.35 14.08
C ALA A 54 5.06 44.40 13.13
N SER A 55 5.60 44.27 11.94
CA SER A 55 5.06 43.51 10.82
C SER A 55 4.94 42.02 11.16
N TYR A 56 3.77 41.60 11.65
CA TYR A 56 3.31 40.21 11.61
C TYR A 56 1.89 40.21 11.04
N VAL A 57 1.78 40.39 9.73
CA VAL A 57 0.62 39.86 9.00
C VAL A 57 0.75 38.35 9.11
N LYS A 58 0.05 37.76 10.07
CA LYS A 58 -0.10 36.31 10.17
C LYS A 58 -0.79 35.88 8.87
N ASP A 59 -0.03 35.29 7.98
CA ASP A 59 -0.46 34.77 6.69
C ASP A 59 -1.73 33.92 6.90
N LEU A 60 -2.89 34.48 6.50
CA LEU A 60 -4.22 33.87 6.68
C LEU A 60 -4.45 32.72 5.68
N SER A 61 -3.47 32.41 4.82
CA SER A 61 -3.55 31.25 3.95
C SER A 61 -3.52 29.96 4.77
N VAL A 62 -4.33 28.99 4.35
CA VAL A 62 -4.34 27.61 4.89
C VAL A 62 -2.92 27.02 4.88
N PHE A 63 -2.10 27.43 3.92
CA PHE A 63 -0.68 27.07 3.81
C PHE A 63 0.25 28.26 4.10
N SER A 64 0.12 28.84 5.30
CA SER A 64 1.01 29.92 5.76
C SER A 64 2.50 29.56 5.56
N ALA A 65 3.34 30.58 5.33
CA ALA A 65 4.80 30.40 5.24
C ALA A 65 5.39 29.58 6.41
N TYR A 66 4.85 29.76 7.63
CA TYR A 66 5.25 28.99 8.81
C TYR A 66 4.95 27.49 8.68
N ILE A 67 3.73 27.12 8.24
CA ILE A 67 3.35 25.71 8.03
C ILE A 67 4.21 25.09 6.92
N LYS A 68 4.36 25.81 5.80
CA LYS A 68 5.17 25.34 4.67
C LYS A 68 6.62 25.06 5.09
N GLN A 69 7.22 25.97 5.85
CA GLN A 69 8.57 25.83 6.36
C GLN A 69 8.71 24.59 7.26
N ARG A 70 7.81 24.40 8.23
CA ARG A 70 7.86 23.25 9.15
C ARG A 70 7.78 21.90 8.44
N ILE A 71 6.86 21.75 7.50
CA ILE A 71 6.70 20.50 6.73
C ILE A 71 7.91 20.28 5.82
N THR A 72 8.42 21.35 5.19
CA THR A 72 9.63 21.27 4.35
C THR A 72 10.85 20.83 5.15
N ASP A 73 11.08 21.42 6.32
CA ASP A 73 12.24 21.09 7.16
C ASP A 73 12.15 19.66 7.71
N PHE A 74 10.95 19.23 8.12
CA PHE A 74 10.70 17.86 8.53
C PHE A 74 11.01 16.87 7.39
N ALA A 75 10.51 17.13 6.19
CA ALA A 75 10.75 16.28 5.02
C ALA A 75 12.23 16.24 4.63
N LYS A 76 12.94 17.37 4.67
CA LYS A 76 14.38 17.43 4.39
C LYS A 76 15.21 16.59 5.37
N ILE A 77 14.91 16.68 6.67
CA ILE A 77 15.61 15.88 7.68
C ILE A 77 15.32 14.39 7.49
N LEU A 78 14.07 14.04 7.20
CA LEU A 78 13.68 12.66 6.90
C LEU A 78 14.42 12.11 5.67
N ILE A 79 14.52 12.91 4.59
CA ILE A 79 15.28 12.57 3.38
C ILE A 79 16.74 12.26 3.74
N GLU A 80 17.37 13.14 4.52
CA GLU A 80 18.77 13.02 4.89
C GLU A 80 19.03 11.78 5.75
N CYS A 81 18.30 11.60 6.85
CA CYS A 81 18.61 10.52 7.80
C CYS A 81 18.07 9.15 7.38
N LYS A 82 17.12 9.07 6.44
CA LYS A 82 16.65 7.80 5.86
C LYS A 82 17.23 7.54 4.46
N GLY A 83 18.08 8.42 3.95
CA GLY A 83 18.75 8.28 2.65
C GLY A 83 17.75 8.12 1.48
N VAL A 84 16.68 8.91 1.48
CA VAL A 84 15.68 8.90 0.41
C VAL A 84 16.22 9.68 -0.79
N PRO A 85 16.23 9.14 -2.02
CA PRO A 85 16.71 9.88 -3.19
C PRO A 85 15.85 11.11 -3.49
N GLY A 86 14.54 10.91 -3.56
CA GLY A 86 13.55 11.91 -3.89
C GLY A 86 12.20 11.57 -3.31
N ILE A 87 11.44 12.63 -3.01
CA ILE A 87 10.09 12.56 -2.47
C ILE A 87 9.21 13.59 -3.16
N THR A 88 7.96 13.24 -3.39
CA THR A 88 6.92 14.18 -3.80
C THR A 88 5.78 14.15 -2.80
N ILE A 89 5.23 15.32 -2.49
CA ILE A 89 4.13 15.49 -1.54
C ILE A 89 3.08 16.39 -2.17
N SER A 90 1.82 15.95 -2.15
CA SER A 90 0.66 16.76 -2.50
C SER A 90 -0.22 16.90 -1.27
N ILE A 91 -0.56 18.12 -0.89
CA ILE A 91 -1.45 18.41 0.25
C ILE A 91 -2.64 19.21 -0.27
N VAL A 92 -3.84 18.72 0.02
CA VAL A 92 -5.12 19.36 -0.26
C VAL A 92 -5.76 19.71 1.07
N LYS A 93 -6.10 20.99 1.28
CA LYS A 93 -6.84 21.45 2.46
C LYS A 93 -7.81 22.55 2.06
N ASP A 94 -9.10 22.35 2.34
CA ASP A 94 -10.17 23.29 1.96
C ASP A 94 -10.10 23.67 0.48
N ASP A 95 -9.98 22.66 -0.39
CA ASP A 95 -9.76 22.79 -1.84
C ASP A 95 -8.46 23.49 -2.29
N ASN A 96 -7.66 24.02 -1.38
CA ASN A 96 -6.35 24.58 -1.71
C ASN A 96 -5.33 23.45 -1.89
N ILE A 97 -4.46 23.59 -2.90
CA ILE A 97 -3.40 22.62 -3.19
C ILE A 97 -2.04 23.23 -2.82
N TRP A 98 -1.19 22.43 -2.17
CA TRP A 98 0.24 22.69 -2.06
C TRP A 98 1.04 21.45 -2.49
N LEU A 99 1.96 21.65 -3.42
CA LEU A 99 2.87 20.62 -3.91
C LEU A 99 4.28 20.89 -3.38
N LEU A 100 4.96 19.84 -2.93
CA LEU A 100 6.31 19.91 -2.38
C LEU A 100 7.17 18.75 -2.92
N PRO A 101 7.79 18.95 -4.10
CA PRO A 101 8.82 18.04 -4.60
C PRO A 101 10.17 18.34 -3.94
N LEU A 102 10.89 17.30 -3.50
CA LEU A 102 12.22 17.41 -2.88
C LEU A 102 13.14 16.27 -3.34
N GLY A 103 14.45 16.53 -3.39
CA GLY A 103 15.46 15.54 -3.78
C GLY A 103 15.54 15.31 -5.29
N TYR A 104 15.94 14.11 -5.69
CA TYR A 104 16.33 13.78 -7.06
C TYR A 104 15.49 12.65 -7.66
N ARG A 105 15.03 12.88 -8.91
CA ARG A 105 14.45 11.83 -9.77
C ARG A 105 15.53 10.92 -10.33
N ASP A 106 16.76 11.44 -10.44
CA ASP A 106 17.93 10.75 -10.95
C ASP A 106 19.14 11.14 -10.08
N LEU A 107 19.63 10.21 -9.26
CA LEU A 107 20.80 10.42 -8.39
C LEU A 107 22.08 10.55 -9.20
N GLU A 108 22.22 9.77 -10.27
CA GLU A 108 23.43 9.76 -11.09
C GLU A 108 23.62 11.12 -11.78
N ASN A 109 22.54 11.66 -12.35
CA ASN A 109 22.56 12.95 -13.05
C ASN A 109 22.17 14.15 -12.17
N LYS A 110 21.89 13.93 -10.87
CA LYS A 110 21.35 14.93 -9.95
C LYS A 110 20.16 15.71 -10.51
N SER A 111 19.29 15.04 -11.27
CA SER A 111 18.09 15.68 -11.80
C SER A 111 17.05 15.83 -10.70
N PRO A 112 16.50 17.03 -10.45
CA PRO A 112 15.57 17.25 -9.34
C PRO A 112 14.22 16.57 -9.57
N ILE A 113 13.54 16.20 -8.48
CA ILE A 113 12.09 15.96 -8.52
C ILE A 113 11.39 17.29 -8.87
N THR A 114 10.39 17.22 -9.73
CA THR A 114 9.46 18.31 -10.03
C THR A 114 8.03 17.88 -9.73
N GLU A 115 7.09 18.82 -9.72
CA GLU A 115 5.66 18.52 -9.56
C GLU A 115 5.11 17.59 -10.66
N ASP A 116 5.77 17.58 -11.82
CA ASP A 116 5.43 16.74 -12.97
C ASP A 116 6.12 15.38 -12.94
N THR A 117 7.10 15.17 -12.04
CA THR A 117 7.83 13.91 -11.93
C THR A 117 6.90 12.79 -11.49
N LYS A 118 6.90 11.71 -12.24
CA LYS A 118 6.03 10.57 -12.07
C LYS A 118 6.65 9.49 -11.19
N PHE A 119 5.79 8.88 -10.38
CA PHE A 119 6.09 7.77 -9.48
C PHE A 119 5.06 6.67 -9.68
N LEU A 120 5.47 5.42 -9.51
CA LEU A 120 4.52 4.34 -9.37
C LEU A 120 3.81 4.46 -8.02
N ILE A 121 2.47 4.54 -8.04
CA ILE A 121 1.69 4.70 -6.82
C ILE A 121 1.38 3.36 -6.14
N GLY A 122 1.79 2.24 -6.75
CA GLY A 122 1.60 0.90 -6.23
C GLY A 122 0.14 0.61 -5.93
N SER A 123 -0.12 -0.07 -4.81
CA SER A 123 -1.46 -0.50 -4.43
C SER A 123 -2.50 0.61 -4.19
N ILE A 124 -2.14 1.90 -4.18
CA ILE A 124 -3.16 2.98 -4.28
C ILE A 124 -3.99 2.81 -5.56
N THR A 125 -3.43 2.17 -6.60
CA THR A 125 -4.14 1.73 -7.80
C THR A 125 -5.45 0.98 -7.52
N LYS A 126 -5.52 0.22 -6.42
CA LYS A 126 -6.74 -0.49 -6.00
C LYS A 126 -7.91 0.47 -5.76
N THR A 127 -7.62 1.59 -5.13
CA THR A 127 -8.61 2.64 -4.89
C THR A 127 -9.16 3.19 -6.20
N PHE A 128 -8.29 3.45 -7.19
CA PHE A 128 -8.70 3.89 -8.51
C PHE A 128 -9.52 2.81 -9.24
N THR A 129 -9.15 1.53 -9.14
CA THR A 129 -9.91 0.42 -9.71
C THR A 129 -11.30 0.32 -9.07
N ALA A 130 -11.43 0.51 -7.76
CA ALA A 130 -12.71 0.53 -7.07
C ALA A 130 -13.57 1.74 -7.52
N GLN A 131 -12.97 2.92 -7.68
CA GLN A 131 -13.64 4.12 -8.20
C GLN A 131 -14.12 3.93 -9.64
N LEU A 132 -13.28 3.38 -10.51
CA LEU A 132 -13.67 3.03 -11.88
C LEU A 132 -14.85 2.05 -11.88
N THR A 133 -14.81 1.03 -11.00
CA THR A 133 -15.91 0.08 -10.86
C THR A 133 -17.20 0.79 -10.44
N ALA A 134 -17.13 1.77 -9.53
CA ALA A 134 -18.30 2.56 -9.12
C ALA A 134 -18.89 3.36 -10.30
N ILE A 135 -18.05 4.02 -11.09
CA ILE A 135 -18.48 4.76 -12.30
C ILE A 135 -19.20 3.82 -13.26
N LEU A 136 -18.60 2.67 -13.53
CA LEU A 136 -19.16 1.70 -14.48
C LEU A 136 -20.45 1.04 -13.95
N ILE A 137 -20.56 0.78 -12.65
CA ILE A 137 -21.83 0.37 -12.01
C ILE A 137 -22.92 1.42 -12.26
N GLN A 138 -22.59 2.70 -12.06
CA GLN A 138 -23.54 3.80 -12.23
C GLN A 138 -23.98 4.00 -13.69
N GLU A 139 -23.08 3.79 -14.65
CA GLU A 139 -23.36 3.88 -16.09
C GLU A 139 -24.09 2.63 -16.66
N SER A 140 -24.10 1.52 -15.91
CA SER A 140 -24.66 0.25 -16.38
C SER A 140 -26.18 0.33 -16.58
N GLN A 141 -26.65 -0.12 -17.75
CA GLN A 141 -28.08 -0.29 -18.03
C GLN A 141 -28.69 -1.50 -17.29
N GLU A 142 -27.85 -2.47 -16.93
CA GLU A 142 -28.23 -3.61 -16.10
C GLU A 142 -28.08 -3.27 -14.61
N LYS A 143 -28.90 -3.89 -13.75
CA LYS A 143 -28.86 -3.70 -12.29
C LYS A 143 -27.63 -4.38 -11.69
N ILE A 144 -26.50 -3.68 -11.72
CA ILE A 144 -25.26 -4.09 -11.05
C ILE A 144 -25.12 -3.26 -9.78
N SER A 145 -24.61 -3.89 -8.74
CA SER A 145 -24.25 -3.28 -7.47
C SER A 145 -22.98 -3.94 -6.94
N TRP A 146 -22.42 -3.40 -5.86
CA TRP A 146 -21.32 -4.05 -5.16
C TRP A 146 -21.65 -5.50 -4.75
N ASP A 147 -22.92 -5.78 -4.46
CA ASP A 147 -23.39 -7.07 -3.97
C ASP A 147 -23.87 -8.00 -5.08
N THR A 148 -23.79 -7.59 -6.34
CA THR A 148 -24.10 -8.46 -7.48
C THR A 148 -23.10 -9.62 -7.54
N PRO A 149 -23.56 -10.88 -7.51
CA PRO A 149 -22.69 -12.04 -7.66
C PRO A 149 -21.97 -12.04 -9.00
N LEU A 150 -20.71 -12.48 -9.02
CA LEU A 150 -19.91 -12.45 -10.26
C LEU A 150 -20.51 -13.29 -11.38
N LYS A 151 -21.21 -14.40 -11.07
CA LYS A 151 -21.92 -15.21 -12.07
C LYS A 151 -22.97 -14.44 -12.88
N GLU A 152 -23.50 -13.33 -12.35
CA GLU A 152 -24.49 -12.51 -13.03
C GLU A 152 -23.83 -11.51 -13.98
N ILE A 153 -22.53 -11.27 -13.80
CA ILE A 153 -21.74 -10.32 -14.58
C ILE A 153 -20.89 -11.06 -15.63
N TYR A 154 -20.29 -12.19 -15.27
CA TYR A 154 -19.55 -13.07 -16.17
C TYR A 154 -20.50 -13.97 -16.97
N ARG A 155 -20.38 -13.95 -18.31
CA ARG A 155 -21.08 -14.93 -19.15
C ARG A 155 -20.53 -16.35 -18.94
N PRO A 156 -21.34 -17.41 -19.14
CA PRO A 156 -21.00 -18.81 -18.86
C PRO A 156 -19.71 -19.37 -19.48
N ASN A 157 -19.14 -18.69 -20.48
CA ASN A 157 -18.04 -19.23 -21.29
C ASN A 157 -16.65 -18.80 -20.80
N LEU A 158 -16.53 -17.84 -19.88
CA LEU A 158 -15.24 -17.30 -19.42
C LEU A 158 -14.67 -17.99 -18.18
N VAL A 159 -15.56 -18.50 -17.36
CA VAL A 159 -15.26 -19.26 -16.15
C VAL A 159 -16.20 -20.44 -16.22
N LYS A 160 -15.76 -21.66 -15.88
CA LYS A 160 -16.70 -22.78 -15.74
C LYS A 160 -17.65 -22.42 -14.59
N THR A 161 -18.79 -21.82 -14.93
CA THR A 161 -19.80 -21.24 -14.02
C THR A 161 -20.48 -22.25 -13.10
N SER A 162 -20.11 -23.53 -13.21
CA SER A 162 -20.49 -24.57 -12.26
C SER A 162 -19.81 -24.45 -10.90
N ASP A 163 -18.74 -23.66 -10.77
CA ASP A 163 -17.99 -23.47 -9.52
C ASP A 163 -18.80 -22.65 -8.49
N ASP A 164 -19.00 -23.23 -7.30
CA ASP A 164 -19.80 -22.62 -6.23
C ASP A 164 -19.22 -21.27 -5.77
N PHE A 165 -17.91 -21.06 -5.92
CA PHE A 165 -17.26 -19.79 -5.62
C PHE A 165 -17.89 -18.61 -6.38
N PHE A 166 -18.04 -18.75 -7.70
CA PHE A 166 -18.54 -17.68 -8.58
C PHE A 166 -20.03 -17.38 -8.38
N LYS A 167 -20.78 -18.32 -7.78
CA LYS A 167 -22.20 -18.15 -7.49
C LYS A 167 -22.44 -17.20 -6.31
N THR A 168 -21.49 -17.09 -5.40
CA THR A 168 -21.66 -16.38 -4.12
C THR A 168 -20.73 -15.20 -3.93
N ILE A 169 -19.59 -15.18 -4.63
CA ILE A 169 -18.63 -14.07 -4.54
C ILE A 169 -19.16 -12.84 -5.28
N THR A 170 -19.00 -11.66 -4.68
CA THR A 170 -19.49 -10.38 -5.23
C THR A 170 -18.34 -9.41 -5.52
N LEU A 171 -18.63 -8.28 -6.20
CA LEU A 171 -17.66 -7.20 -6.39
C LEU A 171 -17.17 -6.65 -5.05
N ARG A 172 -18.08 -6.50 -4.08
CA ARG A 172 -17.78 -6.10 -2.69
C ARG A 172 -16.76 -7.05 -2.08
N ASP A 173 -16.94 -8.36 -2.27
CA ASP A 173 -16.04 -9.34 -1.68
C ASP A 173 -14.61 -9.26 -2.24
N LEU A 174 -14.47 -9.07 -3.55
CA LEU A 174 -13.18 -8.91 -4.20
C LEU A 174 -12.48 -7.62 -3.77
N LEU A 175 -13.20 -6.49 -3.84
CA LEU A 175 -12.66 -5.16 -3.56
C LEU A 175 -12.37 -4.93 -2.08
N SER A 176 -13.01 -5.68 -1.18
CA SER A 176 -12.73 -5.64 0.26
C SER A 176 -11.85 -6.79 0.78
N HIS A 177 -11.16 -7.51 -0.11
CA HIS A 177 -10.21 -8.56 0.26
C HIS A 177 -10.81 -9.69 1.11
N ARG A 178 -12.04 -10.12 0.84
CA ARG A 178 -12.71 -11.20 1.58
C ARG A 178 -13.14 -12.36 0.68
N SER A 179 -12.46 -12.48 -0.44
CA SER A 179 -12.68 -13.55 -1.41
C SER A 179 -11.99 -14.86 -1.06
N GLY A 180 -11.06 -14.85 -0.11
CA GLY A 180 -10.27 -16.03 0.23
C GLY A 180 -9.17 -16.36 -0.79
N PHE A 181 -8.95 -15.53 -1.82
CA PHE A 181 -7.75 -15.64 -2.65
C PHE A 181 -6.51 -15.32 -1.81
N ASP A 182 -5.49 -16.17 -1.92
CA ASP A 182 -4.23 -15.93 -1.23
C ASP A 182 -3.48 -14.70 -1.81
N SER A 183 -2.60 -14.14 -0.98
CA SER A 183 -1.67 -13.07 -1.28
C SER A 183 -0.51 -13.52 -2.18
N GLY A 184 -0.23 -14.83 -2.23
CA GLY A 184 0.87 -15.54 -2.93
C GLY A 184 0.92 -15.45 -4.46
N ASN A 185 0.66 -14.26 -5.02
CA ASN A 185 0.54 -13.98 -6.45
C ASN A 185 1.90 -13.84 -7.16
N LEU A 186 3.02 -13.88 -6.43
CA LEU A 186 4.36 -13.84 -7.01
C LEU A 186 4.73 -15.13 -7.75
N ALA A 187 4.30 -16.30 -7.25
CA ALA A 187 4.52 -17.58 -7.92
C ALA A 187 3.70 -17.72 -9.20
N VAL A 188 2.51 -17.12 -9.23
CA VAL A 188 1.71 -17.00 -10.44
C VAL A 188 2.43 -16.04 -11.39
N ARG A 189 2.75 -14.81 -11.00
CA ARG A 189 3.49 -13.84 -11.83
C ARG A 189 4.81 -14.40 -12.41
N ALA A 190 5.59 -15.13 -11.61
CA ALA A 190 6.87 -15.71 -12.03
C ALA A 190 6.72 -16.90 -12.99
N SER A 191 5.54 -17.50 -13.09
CA SER A 191 5.28 -18.67 -13.95
C SER A 191 4.55 -18.32 -15.25
N LEU A 192 4.09 -17.07 -15.44
CA LEU A 192 3.37 -16.69 -16.64
C LEU A 192 4.30 -16.30 -17.80
N PRO A 193 3.96 -16.67 -19.05
CA PRO A 193 4.61 -16.13 -20.23
C PRO A 193 4.47 -14.61 -20.32
N ASP A 194 5.45 -13.94 -20.94
CA ASP A 194 5.48 -12.47 -21.13
C ASP A 194 4.23 -11.91 -21.84
N ASN A 195 3.49 -12.75 -22.58
CA ASN A 195 2.33 -12.35 -23.38
C ASN A 195 0.98 -12.79 -22.79
N ILE A 196 0.90 -13.15 -21.51
CA ILE A 196 -0.37 -13.56 -20.92
C ILE A 196 -1.34 -12.37 -20.79
N SER A 197 -2.59 -12.56 -21.22
CA SER A 197 -3.64 -11.56 -20.98
C SER A 197 -4.24 -11.71 -19.58
N ARG A 198 -4.98 -10.69 -19.15
CA ARG A 198 -5.76 -10.79 -17.91
C ARG A 198 -6.83 -11.87 -18.01
N GLN A 199 -7.44 -12.08 -19.18
CA GLN A 199 -8.41 -13.16 -19.38
C GLN A 199 -7.75 -14.55 -19.26
N ASP A 200 -6.56 -14.73 -19.81
CA ASP A 200 -5.82 -16.01 -19.69
C ASP A 200 -5.53 -16.34 -18.22
N LEU A 201 -5.14 -15.33 -17.43
CA LEU A 201 -4.92 -15.50 -16.00
C LEU A 201 -6.20 -15.89 -15.25
N ILE A 202 -7.35 -15.32 -15.62
CA ILE A 202 -8.64 -15.73 -15.04
C ILE A 202 -9.04 -17.15 -15.45
N GLN A 203 -8.68 -17.64 -16.63
CA GLN A 203 -8.93 -19.05 -16.97
C GLN A 203 -8.17 -20.02 -16.06
N LEU A 204 -7.01 -19.60 -15.54
CA LEU A 204 -6.21 -20.38 -14.60
C LEU A 204 -6.72 -20.31 -13.15
N ILE A 205 -7.71 -19.46 -12.86
CA ILE A 205 -8.16 -19.21 -11.48
C ILE A 205 -8.75 -20.45 -10.80
N HIS A 206 -9.26 -21.41 -11.57
CA HIS A 206 -9.73 -22.70 -11.06
C HIS A 206 -8.62 -23.58 -10.46
N HIS A 207 -7.35 -23.27 -10.74
CA HIS A 207 -6.19 -23.93 -10.15
C HIS A 207 -5.65 -23.18 -8.91
N VAL A 208 -6.16 -21.98 -8.63
CA VAL A 208 -5.74 -21.19 -7.47
C VAL A 208 -6.52 -21.67 -6.26
N ARG A 209 -5.81 -21.95 -5.17
CA ARG A 209 -6.43 -22.31 -3.90
C ARG A 209 -7.19 -21.11 -3.35
N VAL A 210 -8.49 -21.29 -3.13
CA VAL A 210 -9.34 -20.34 -2.41
C VAL A 210 -9.57 -20.85 -1.01
N ASN A 211 -9.37 -20.00 0.00
CA ASN A 211 -9.78 -20.30 1.36
C ASN A 211 -11.29 -20.07 1.49
N THR A 212 -12.09 -21.12 1.31
CA THR A 212 -13.55 -21.07 1.28
C THR A 212 -14.18 -21.19 2.68
N SER A 213 -13.55 -20.65 3.73
CA SER A 213 -14.17 -20.63 5.06
C SER A 213 -15.53 -19.93 5.01
N SER A 214 -16.51 -20.44 5.75
CA SER A 214 -17.85 -19.83 5.87
C SER A 214 -17.78 -18.39 6.41
N GLU A 215 -16.71 -18.08 7.14
CA GLU A 215 -16.38 -16.72 7.58
C GLU A 215 -15.50 -16.05 6.52
N LYS A 216 -16.06 -15.00 5.87
CA LYS A 216 -15.38 -14.14 4.90
C LYS A 216 -14.40 -13.21 5.62
N HIS A 217 -13.21 -13.72 5.97
CA HIS A 217 -12.16 -12.94 6.62
C HIS A 217 -11.35 -12.10 5.62
N PHE A 218 -10.73 -11.02 6.12
CA PHE A 218 -9.76 -10.27 5.33
C PHE A 218 -8.54 -11.14 5.00
N LEU A 219 -8.21 -11.19 3.71
CA LEU A 219 -7.01 -11.78 3.16
C LEU A 219 -6.60 -10.95 1.94
N TYR A 220 -5.54 -10.15 2.11
CA TYR A 220 -5.09 -9.23 1.07
C TYR A 220 -4.72 -9.99 -0.20
N SER A 221 -5.35 -9.64 -1.32
CA SER A 221 -5.14 -10.34 -2.59
C SER A 221 -5.18 -9.40 -3.78
N ASN A 222 -4.10 -9.43 -4.57
CA ASN A 222 -4.08 -8.77 -5.87
C ASN A 222 -4.99 -9.50 -6.87
N MET A 223 -5.19 -10.82 -6.71
CA MET A 223 -6.07 -11.60 -7.57
C MET A 223 -7.53 -11.18 -7.52
N GLY A 224 -8.02 -10.78 -6.34
CA GLY A 224 -9.37 -10.20 -6.25
C GLY A 224 -9.55 -9.01 -7.18
N TYR A 225 -8.58 -8.09 -7.19
CA TYR A 225 -8.60 -6.91 -8.05
C TYR A 225 -8.40 -7.27 -9.52
N THR A 226 -7.52 -8.22 -9.83
CA THR A 226 -7.33 -8.71 -11.21
C THR A 226 -8.59 -9.31 -11.80
N LEU A 227 -9.37 -10.04 -11.00
CA LEU A 227 -10.67 -10.55 -11.40
C LEU A 227 -11.68 -9.43 -11.67
N VAL A 228 -11.70 -8.38 -10.85
CA VAL A 228 -12.51 -7.17 -11.13
C VAL A 228 -12.08 -6.54 -12.46
N GLY A 229 -10.78 -6.34 -12.68
CA GLY A 229 -10.27 -5.78 -13.92
C GLY A 229 -10.71 -6.57 -15.15
N SER A 230 -10.55 -7.90 -15.12
CA SER A 230 -10.98 -8.78 -16.20
C SER A 230 -12.49 -8.71 -16.47
N LEU A 231 -13.29 -8.60 -15.41
CA LEU A 231 -14.74 -8.49 -15.49
C LEU A 231 -15.15 -7.18 -16.17
N LEU A 232 -14.53 -6.07 -15.79
CA LEU A 232 -14.78 -4.78 -16.43
C LEU A 232 -14.43 -4.84 -17.92
N GLU A 233 -13.29 -5.44 -18.26
CA GLU A 233 -12.88 -5.60 -19.66
C GLU A 233 -13.86 -6.42 -20.47
N HIS A 234 -14.33 -7.53 -19.89
CA HIS A 234 -15.30 -8.38 -20.56
C HIS A 234 -16.63 -7.66 -20.79
N LYS A 235 -17.14 -6.97 -19.77
CA LYS A 235 -18.47 -6.35 -19.82
C LYS A 235 -18.51 -5.12 -20.72
N TRP A 236 -17.47 -4.28 -20.70
CA TRP A 236 -17.40 -3.05 -21.49
C TRP A 236 -16.64 -3.20 -22.81
N ASN A 237 -16.08 -4.38 -23.10
CA ASN A 237 -15.34 -4.67 -24.33
C ASN A 237 -14.20 -3.67 -24.61
N GLN A 238 -13.55 -3.20 -23.54
CA GLN A 238 -12.44 -2.25 -23.57
C GLN A 238 -11.45 -2.64 -22.48
N SER A 239 -10.16 -2.45 -22.71
CA SER A 239 -9.13 -2.74 -21.70
C SER A 239 -9.32 -1.88 -20.44
N TRP A 240 -8.95 -2.38 -19.26
CA TRP A 240 -9.00 -1.61 -18.00
C TRP A 240 -8.18 -0.32 -18.12
N GLU A 241 -7.04 -0.37 -18.81
CA GLU A 241 -6.14 0.76 -19.04
C GLU A 241 -6.81 1.87 -19.86
N HIS A 242 -7.73 1.50 -20.75
CA HIS A 242 -8.53 2.46 -21.52
C HIS A 242 -9.65 3.04 -20.66
N LEU A 243 -10.40 2.18 -19.97
CA LEU A 243 -11.51 2.57 -19.11
C LEU A 243 -11.08 3.54 -18.01
N ILE A 244 -9.97 3.27 -17.31
CA ILE A 244 -9.48 4.18 -16.26
C ILE A 244 -9.07 5.54 -16.82
N LYS A 245 -8.48 5.57 -18.03
CA LYS A 245 -8.09 6.80 -18.69
C LYS A 245 -9.30 7.62 -19.14
N GLU A 246 -10.28 6.98 -19.77
CA GLU A 246 -11.48 7.63 -20.30
C GLU A 246 -12.42 8.09 -19.18
N LYS A 247 -12.70 7.22 -18.21
CA LYS A 247 -13.78 7.43 -17.23
C LYS A 247 -13.32 8.12 -15.96
N LEU A 248 -12.03 8.10 -15.64
CA LEU A 248 -11.52 8.66 -14.39
C LEU A 248 -10.43 9.71 -14.63
N PHE A 249 -9.31 9.37 -15.29
CA PHE A 249 -8.22 10.33 -15.47
C PHE A 249 -8.63 11.54 -16.31
N GLY A 250 -9.30 11.32 -17.44
CA GLY A 250 -9.76 12.39 -18.33
C GLY A 250 -10.69 13.39 -17.63
N PRO A 251 -11.81 12.94 -17.03
CA PRO A 251 -12.74 13.82 -16.32
C PRO A 251 -12.12 14.59 -15.14
N LEU A 252 -11.09 14.01 -14.49
CA LEU A 252 -10.35 14.68 -13.41
C LEU A 252 -9.18 15.54 -13.92
N GLY A 253 -8.94 15.60 -15.23
CA GLY A 253 -7.82 16.31 -15.83
C GLY A 253 -6.45 15.77 -15.42
N MET A 254 -6.35 14.48 -15.05
CA MET A 254 -5.12 13.79 -14.67
C MET A 254 -4.29 13.38 -15.90
N ASN A 255 -3.87 14.38 -16.68
CA ASN A 255 -3.31 14.19 -18.02
C ASN A 255 -1.94 13.50 -18.06
N HIS A 256 -1.24 13.42 -16.93
CA HIS A 256 0.07 12.79 -16.81
C HIS A 256 -0.02 11.40 -16.17
N SER A 257 -1.20 10.99 -15.72
CA SER A 257 -1.42 9.68 -15.14
C SER A 257 -1.61 8.63 -16.22
N SER A 258 -0.93 7.50 -16.06
CA SER A 258 -0.92 6.40 -17.02
C SER A 258 -0.80 5.06 -16.32
N VAL A 259 -0.88 3.98 -17.09
CA VAL A 259 -0.63 2.62 -16.62
C VAL A 259 0.66 2.13 -17.28
N VAL A 260 1.52 1.50 -16.48
CA VAL A 260 2.72 0.81 -16.98
C VAL A 260 2.32 -0.44 -17.76
N LYS A 261 2.78 -0.55 -19.01
CA LYS A 261 2.57 -1.73 -19.87
C LYS A 261 3.87 -2.45 -20.18
N THR A 262 4.95 -1.68 -20.30
CA THR A 262 6.25 -2.14 -20.78
C THR A 262 7.37 -1.49 -19.97
N ALA A 263 8.58 -2.06 -20.02
CA ALA A 263 9.73 -1.44 -19.37
C ALA A 263 10.08 -0.10 -20.03
N GLU A 264 9.76 0.05 -21.32
CA GLU A 264 9.96 1.27 -22.09
C GLU A 264 9.20 2.47 -21.53
N ASP A 265 8.07 2.23 -20.86
CA ASP A 265 7.31 3.28 -20.20
C ASP A 265 8.12 3.98 -19.10
N PHE A 266 9.16 3.35 -18.54
CA PHE A 266 10.04 3.94 -17.51
C PHE A 266 11.22 4.74 -18.06
N TYR A 267 11.52 4.66 -19.36
CA TYR A 267 12.63 5.41 -19.95
C TYR A 267 12.26 6.85 -20.30
N SER A 268 11.03 7.28 -20.01
CA SER A 268 10.66 8.68 -20.15
C SER A 268 11.41 9.56 -19.16
N GLN A 269 11.79 10.76 -19.58
CA GLN A 269 12.62 11.65 -18.76
C GLN A 269 11.90 12.17 -17.51
N ASP A 270 10.59 12.05 -17.44
CA ASP A 270 9.74 12.56 -16.36
C ASP A 270 9.47 11.54 -15.25
N ILE A 271 10.05 10.34 -15.27
CA ILE A 271 9.88 9.33 -14.22
C ILE A 271 11.01 9.40 -13.19
N ALA A 272 10.66 9.29 -11.91
CA ALA A 272 11.62 9.11 -10.84
C ALA A 272 12.25 7.72 -10.96
N LYS A 273 13.55 7.63 -11.23
CA LYS A 273 14.27 6.35 -11.29
C LYS A 273 14.10 5.60 -9.97
N PRO A 274 13.90 4.28 -10.01
CA PRO A 274 13.75 3.47 -8.82
C PRO A 274 15.11 3.15 -8.19
N TYR A 275 15.20 3.25 -6.87
CA TYR A 275 16.38 2.88 -6.11
C TYR A 275 16.06 1.87 -5.01
N ILE A 276 16.85 0.80 -4.93
CA ILE A 276 16.77 -0.22 -3.88
C ILE A 276 18.05 -0.23 -3.04
N PRO A 277 17.96 -0.61 -1.76
CA PRO A 277 19.14 -0.89 -0.96
C PRO A 277 19.75 -2.26 -1.31
N VAL A 278 21.05 -2.29 -1.56
CA VAL A 278 21.85 -3.50 -1.81
C VAL A 278 23.14 -3.36 -1.01
N GLU A 279 23.36 -4.23 -0.01
CA GLU A 279 24.56 -4.20 0.85
C GLU A 279 24.81 -2.81 1.45
N GLY A 280 23.73 -2.15 1.92
CA GLY A 280 23.77 -0.83 2.56
C GLY A 280 24.01 0.34 1.59
N GLU A 281 24.24 0.05 0.32
CA GLU A 281 24.35 1.04 -0.75
C GLU A 281 23.04 1.16 -1.53
N ILE A 282 22.79 2.34 -2.07
CA ILE A 282 21.61 2.60 -2.90
C ILE A 282 21.94 2.33 -4.36
N LYS A 283 21.13 1.51 -5.03
CA LYS A 283 21.33 1.10 -6.43
C LYS A 283 20.08 1.34 -7.25
N ASN A 284 20.27 1.84 -8.46
CA ASN A 284 19.21 1.95 -9.45
C ASN A 284 18.69 0.55 -9.82
N CYS A 285 17.37 0.37 -9.82
CA CYS A 285 16.73 -0.92 -10.12
C CYS A 285 16.27 -0.98 -11.58
N ASP A 286 16.39 -2.15 -12.21
CA ASP A 286 15.95 -2.34 -13.59
C ASP A 286 14.42 -2.18 -13.71
N PRO A 287 13.92 -1.25 -14.54
CA PRO A 287 12.49 -1.01 -14.73
C PRO A 287 11.63 -2.24 -15.07
N ILE A 288 12.22 -3.29 -15.65
CA ILE A 288 11.47 -4.51 -15.98
C ILE A 288 10.80 -5.14 -14.76
N VAL A 289 11.34 -4.96 -13.54
CA VAL A 289 10.72 -5.51 -12.33
C VAL A 289 9.37 -4.88 -11.99
N TYR A 290 9.10 -3.70 -12.54
CA TYR A 290 7.91 -2.91 -12.26
C TYR A 290 6.79 -3.11 -13.28
N VAL A 291 7.00 -3.94 -14.30
CA VAL A 291 5.94 -4.34 -15.24
C VAL A 291 5.16 -5.50 -14.60
N LEU A 292 3.92 -5.25 -14.15
CA LEU A 292 3.14 -6.29 -13.47
C LEU A 292 2.22 -7.08 -14.43
N GLY A 293 2.02 -6.61 -15.65
CA GLY A 293 1.23 -7.32 -16.68
C GLY A 293 -0.23 -7.50 -16.26
N PRO A 294 -0.79 -8.73 -16.21
CA PRO A 294 -2.22 -8.93 -15.96
C PRO A 294 -2.69 -8.42 -14.59
N ILE A 295 -1.80 -8.28 -13.61
CA ILE A 295 -2.14 -7.76 -12.27
C ILE A 295 -2.05 -6.22 -12.16
N ALA A 296 -1.81 -5.51 -13.27
CA ALA A 296 -1.66 -4.04 -13.33
C ALA A 296 -2.78 -3.27 -12.59
N VAL A 297 -4.03 -3.76 -12.64
CA VAL A 297 -5.19 -3.17 -11.96
C VAL A 297 -5.09 -3.09 -10.44
N ALA A 298 -4.07 -3.73 -9.86
CA ALA A 298 -3.78 -3.75 -8.44
C ALA A 298 -2.56 -2.91 -8.06
N GLY A 299 -1.79 -2.36 -9.01
CA GLY A 299 -0.49 -1.74 -8.69
C GLY A 299 0.16 -0.79 -9.70
N ASP A 300 -0.25 -0.73 -10.96
CA ASP A 300 0.56 -0.15 -12.05
C ASP A 300 0.19 1.27 -12.51
N ILE A 301 -0.54 2.03 -11.70
CA ILE A 301 -0.73 3.45 -12.01
C ILE A 301 0.59 4.19 -11.75
N LEU A 302 0.99 4.92 -12.77
CA LEU A 302 2.05 5.92 -12.74
C LEU A 302 1.39 7.29 -12.68
N SER A 303 1.72 8.11 -11.69
CA SER A 303 1.13 9.45 -11.51
C SER A 303 2.13 10.44 -10.91
N ASN A 304 1.78 11.71 -10.84
CA ASN A 304 2.61 12.78 -10.30
C ASN A 304 1.86 13.60 -9.24
N ALA A 305 2.56 14.58 -8.64
CA ALA A 305 2.01 15.37 -7.54
C ALA A 305 0.75 16.17 -7.97
N LYS A 306 0.75 16.76 -9.16
CA LYS A 306 -0.37 17.56 -9.68
C LYS A 306 -1.63 16.72 -9.88
N ASP A 307 -1.49 15.57 -10.53
CA ASP A 307 -2.62 14.71 -10.83
C ASP A 307 -3.17 14.06 -9.55
N MET A 308 -2.30 13.62 -8.64
CA MET A 308 -2.74 13.10 -7.35
C MET A 308 -3.44 14.16 -6.49
N ALA A 309 -3.08 15.44 -6.59
CA ALA A 309 -3.81 16.51 -5.91
C ALA A 309 -5.25 16.68 -6.43
N LYS A 310 -5.46 16.58 -7.75
CA LYS A 310 -6.80 16.61 -8.36
C LYS A 310 -7.63 15.41 -7.91
N TRP A 311 -7.02 14.24 -7.88
CA TRP A 311 -7.66 13.04 -7.34
C TRP A 311 -8.03 13.18 -5.85
N LEU A 312 -7.14 13.74 -5.02
CA LEU A 312 -7.44 14.00 -3.61
C LEU A 312 -8.62 14.97 -3.45
N GLN A 313 -8.69 16.06 -4.22
CA GLN A 313 -9.86 16.96 -4.23
C GLN A 313 -11.14 16.21 -4.60
N PHE A 314 -11.11 15.43 -5.68
CA PHE A 314 -12.25 14.62 -6.12
C PHE A 314 -12.78 13.67 -5.03
N VAL A 315 -11.88 13.00 -4.31
CA VAL A 315 -12.24 12.09 -3.24
C VAL A 315 -12.77 12.83 -2.01
N LEU A 316 -12.14 13.94 -1.62
CA LEU A 316 -12.62 14.79 -0.50
C LEU A 316 -13.99 15.40 -0.78
N ARG A 317 -14.28 15.72 -2.05
CA ARG A 317 -15.59 16.16 -2.53
C ARG A 317 -16.58 15.00 -2.74
N GLN A 318 -16.26 13.82 -2.22
CA GLN A 318 -17.10 12.62 -2.24
C GLN A 318 -17.61 12.24 -3.64
N GLY A 319 -16.71 12.23 -4.62
CA GLY A 319 -17.02 11.78 -5.97
C GLY A 319 -17.44 12.90 -6.93
N ASN A 320 -17.27 14.16 -6.53
CA ASN A 320 -17.54 15.32 -7.37
C ASN A 320 -16.24 15.84 -8.01
N ALA A 321 -16.16 15.83 -9.34
CA ALA A 321 -14.95 16.20 -10.08
C ALA A 321 -14.69 17.72 -10.02
N GLU A 322 -15.73 18.52 -10.19
CA GLU A 322 -15.72 19.99 -10.12
C GLU A 322 -17.03 20.48 -9.49
N ALA A 323 -17.19 21.79 -9.23
CA ALA A 323 -18.51 22.29 -8.83
C ALA A 323 -19.57 21.84 -9.86
N ASP A 324 -20.56 21.06 -9.40
CA ASP A 324 -21.68 20.52 -10.19
C ASP A 324 -21.39 19.38 -11.20
N ASN A 325 -20.28 18.65 -11.08
CA ASN A 325 -20.01 17.46 -11.91
C ASN A 325 -19.79 16.17 -11.09
N GLN A 326 -20.88 15.59 -10.59
CA GLN A 326 -20.85 14.36 -9.79
C GLN A 326 -20.52 13.14 -10.65
N LEU A 327 -19.24 12.73 -10.65
CA LEU A 327 -18.76 11.60 -11.43
C LEU A 327 -19.11 10.24 -10.78
N ILE A 328 -19.02 10.14 -9.45
CA ILE A 328 -19.47 8.98 -8.67
C ILE A 328 -20.51 9.46 -7.68
N SER A 329 -21.74 8.92 -7.68
CA SER A 329 -22.75 9.32 -6.70
C SER A 329 -22.26 9.19 -5.26
N TYR A 330 -22.73 10.10 -4.40
CA TYR A 330 -22.41 10.10 -2.97
C TYR A 330 -22.59 8.72 -2.32
N HIS A 331 -23.70 8.03 -2.63
CA HIS A 331 -23.99 6.70 -2.09
C HIS A 331 -22.93 5.66 -2.46
N LEU A 332 -22.48 5.64 -3.72
CA LEU A 332 -21.43 4.71 -4.14
C LEU A 332 -20.09 5.07 -3.50
N MET A 333 -19.72 6.36 -3.45
CA MET A 333 -18.49 6.80 -2.79
C MET A 333 -18.50 6.49 -1.30
N SER A 334 -19.58 6.78 -0.58
CA SER A 334 -19.69 6.53 0.86
C SER A 334 -19.59 5.04 1.19
N SER A 335 -20.17 4.17 0.35
CA SER A 335 -20.06 2.71 0.53
C SER A 335 -18.63 2.17 0.41
N MET A 336 -17.73 2.89 -0.28
CA MET A 336 -16.31 2.52 -0.36
C MET A 336 -15.58 2.74 0.96
N TRP A 337 -16.12 3.61 1.82
CA TRP A 337 -15.62 3.97 3.14
C TRP A 337 -16.32 3.25 4.28
N GLU A 338 -17.18 2.28 3.98
CA GLU A 338 -17.75 1.40 4.99
C GLU A 338 -16.75 0.29 5.35
N ALA A 339 -16.72 -0.11 6.62
CA ALA A 339 -15.88 -1.21 7.07
C ALA A 339 -16.45 -2.54 6.51
N ASN A 340 -16.03 -2.88 5.30
CA ASN A 340 -16.49 -4.08 4.64
C ASN A 340 -15.78 -5.29 5.26
N SER A 341 -14.48 -5.31 5.45
CA SER A 341 -13.77 -6.46 6.03
C SER A 341 -13.09 -6.14 7.36
N HIS A 342 -13.17 -7.07 8.31
CA HIS A 342 -12.36 -7.01 9.53
C HIS A 342 -10.96 -7.50 9.23
N LEU A 343 -9.97 -6.67 9.53
CA LEU A 343 -8.56 -7.01 9.36
C LEU A 343 -8.19 -8.20 10.24
N ASP A 344 -7.41 -9.13 9.70
CA ASP A 344 -6.96 -10.30 10.45
C ASP A 344 -5.89 -9.91 11.50
N LYS A 345 -5.63 -10.82 12.45
CA LYS A 345 -4.67 -10.60 13.54
C LYS A 345 -3.25 -10.32 13.04
N HIS A 346 -2.83 -10.97 11.96
CA HIS A 346 -1.49 -10.79 11.40
C HIS A 346 -1.33 -9.37 10.83
N PHE A 347 -2.34 -8.87 10.14
CA PHE A 347 -2.37 -7.50 9.64
C PHE A 347 -2.42 -6.49 10.80
N LEU A 348 -3.35 -6.66 11.75
CA LEU A 348 -3.49 -5.75 12.89
C LEU A 348 -2.23 -5.66 13.74
N ASN A 349 -1.51 -6.77 13.95
CA ASN A 349 -0.24 -6.75 14.69
C ASN A 349 0.84 -5.86 14.04
N LYS A 350 0.74 -5.61 12.72
CA LYS A 350 1.67 -4.77 11.96
C LYS A 350 1.19 -3.32 11.83
N THR A 351 -0.12 -3.08 11.81
CA THR A 351 -0.68 -1.77 11.46
C THR A 351 -1.40 -1.05 12.58
N GLU A 352 -1.83 -1.73 13.65
CA GLU A 352 -2.57 -1.12 14.74
C GLU A 352 -1.63 -0.58 15.82
N LYS A 353 -1.20 0.67 15.65
CA LYS A 353 -0.20 1.28 16.53
C LYS A 353 -0.72 1.55 17.94
N SER A 354 -2.04 1.74 18.12
CA SER A 354 -2.65 1.84 19.45
C SER A 354 -2.41 0.63 20.35
N LYS A 355 -2.07 -0.54 19.79
CA LYS A 355 -1.70 -1.73 20.59
C LYS A 355 -0.24 -1.71 21.06
N ILE A 356 0.58 -0.81 20.54
CA ILE A 356 1.99 -0.68 20.93
C ILE A 356 2.05 0.11 22.24
N ASN A 357 2.67 -0.49 23.27
CA ASN A 357 2.77 0.14 24.57
C ASN A 357 3.54 1.47 24.49
N GLY A 358 2.95 2.52 25.08
CA GLY A 358 3.52 3.87 25.11
C GLY A 358 3.39 4.66 23.81
N TRP A 359 2.72 4.14 22.78
CA TRP A 359 2.52 4.86 21.52
C TRP A 359 1.79 6.21 21.75
N PRO A 360 2.25 7.35 21.20
CA PRO A 360 1.83 8.66 21.71
C PRO A 360 0.42 9.12 21.33
N LYS A 361 -0.19 8.49 20.31
CA LYS A 361 -1.45 8.94 19.71
C LYS A 361 -2.33 7.75 19.36
N ASP A 362 -3.64 7.86 19.54
CA ASP A 362 -4.55 6.81 19.08
C ASP A 362 -4.42 6.63 17.55
N ASP A 363 -4.25 5.39 17.11
CA ASP A 363 -4.25 4.96 15.71
C ASP A 363 -4.88 3.56 15.63
N LEU A 364 -6.21 3.57 15.68
CA LEU A 364 -7.04 2.38 15.73
C LEU A 364 -7.47 1.99 14.32
N ASN A 365 -7.17 0.76 13.90
CA ASN A 365 -7.67 0.23 12.64
C ASN A 365 -9.13 -0.23 12.82
N LEU A 366 -10.00 0.17 11.90
CA LEU A 366 -11.44 -0.12 11.94
C LEU A 366 -11.86 -1.17 10.92
N GLY A 367 -11.04 -1.41 9.89
CA GLY A 367 -11.31 -2.40 8.86
C GLY A 367 -10.77 -2.00 7.51
N TYR A 368 -11.27 -2.68 6.49
CA TYR A 368 -11.02 -2.37 5.08
C TYR A 368 -12.33 -2.20 4.32
N GLY A 369 -12.42 -1.14 3.54
CA GLY A 369 -13.56 -0.83 2.69
C GLY A 369 -13.37 -1.34 1.27
N LEU A 370 -13.84 -0.58 0.29
CA LEU A 370 -13.61 -0.89 -1.12
C LEU A 370 -12.39 -0.11 -1.60
N GLY A 371 -11.21 -0.71 -1.48
CA GLY A 371 -9.96 -0.05 -1.87
C GLY A 371 -9.44 0.98 -0.86
N TRP A 372 -9.87 0.93 0.40
CA TRP A 372 -9.46 1.84 1.47
C TRP A 372 -9.26 1.10 2.78
N PHE A 373 -8.18 1.40 3.50
CA PHE A 373 -8.09 1.14 4.93
C PHE A 373 -8.83 2.23 5.70
N LEU A 374 -9.47 1.84 6.79
CA LEU A 374 -10.21 2.74 7.68
C LEU A 374 -9.51 2.76 9.02
N ASN A 375 -9.07 3.93 9.45
CA ASN A 375 -8.50 4.15 10.78
C ASN A 375 -9.23 5.27 11.51
N LYS A 376 -9.05 5.31 12.82
CA LYS A 376 -9.30 6.48 13.65
C LYS A 376 -7.97 6.95 14.22
N TYR A 377 -7.45 8.05 13.70
CA TYR A 377 -6.21 8.66 14.16
C TYR A 377 -6.49 9.88 15.02
N ASN A 378 -5.99 9.87 16.26
CA ASN A 378 -6.17 10.92 17.26
C ASN A 378 -7.63 11.42 17.35
N GLY A 379 -8.58 10.49 17.40
CA GLY A 379 -10.00 10.78 17.51
C GLY A 379 -10.74 11.08 16.19
N LYS A 380 -10.03 11.29 15.07
CA LYS A 380 -10.61 11.66 13.77
C LYS A 380 -10.61 10.48 12.80
N MET A 381 -11.66 10.35 11.99
CA MET A 381 -11.70 9.33 10.94
C MET A 381 -10.66 9.62 9.86
N ASN A 382 -9.90 8.58 9.49
CA ASN A 382 -8.87 8.61 8.46
C ASN A 382 -9.09 7.47 7.47
N TYR A 383 -9.22 7.80 6.19
CA TYR A 383 -9.24 6.82 5.10
C TYR A 383 -7.90 6.86 4.38
N TRP A 384 -7.25 5.72 4.25
CA TRP A 384 -5.91 5.68 3.70
C TRP A 384 -5.66 4.46 2.82
N HIS A 385 -4.66 4.58 1.95
CA HIS A 385 -4.11 3.43 1.24
C HIS A 385 -2.62 3.63 0.99
N GLY A 386 -1.82 2.59 1.26
CA GLY A 386 -0.41 2.54 0.91
C GLY A 386 -0.16 1.81 -0.40
N GLY A 387 0.90 2.13 -1.11
CA GLY A 387 1.34 1.40 -2.30
C GLY A 387 2.83 1.16 -2.26
N GLY A 388 3.24 -0.11 -2.35
CA GLY A 388 4.63 -0.52 -2.33
C GLY A 388 4.94 -1.38 -3.56
N LEU A 389 5.93 -0.97 -4.33
CA LEU A 389 6.49 -1.75 -5.43
C LEU A 389 8.00 -1.57 -5.39
N TYR A 390 8.71 -2.54 -4.79
CA TYR A 390 10.16 -2.57 -4.63
C TYR A 390 10.75 -1.25 -4.10
N SER A 391 11.08 -0.30 -4.98
CA SER A 391 11.62 1.03 -4.65
C SER A 391 10.59 2.09 -4.37
N TYR A 392 9.40 1.99 -4.98
CA TYR A 392 8.37 3.02 -4.85
C TYR A 392 7.52 2.72 -3.63
N TYR A 393 7.45 3.70 -2.72
CA TYR A 393 6.54 3.67 -1.60
C TYR A 393 5.70 4.93 -1.63
N SER A 394 4.39 4.73 -1.68
CA SER A 394 3.40 5.79 -1.78
C SER A 394 2.36 5.65 -0.68
N LEU A 395 1.82 6.77 -0.21
CA LEU A 395 0.81 6.79 0.82
C LEU A 395 -0.19 7.91 0.53
N ALA A 396 -1.48 7.60 0.56
CA ALA A 396 -2.57 8.57 0.50
C ALA A 396 -3.39 8.51 1.79
N TRP A 397 -3.61 9.64 2.45
CA TRP A 397 -4.41 9.79 3.67
C TRP A 397 -5.48 10.87 3.46
N LEU A 398 -6.66 10.66 4.04
CA LEU A 398 -7.82 11.53 3.90
C LEU A 398 -8.54 11.68 5.24
N PHE A 399 -8.85 12.91 5.61
CA PHE A 399 -9.65 13.30 6.77
C PHE A 399 -10.83 14.15 6.30
N PRO A 400 -11.93 13.53 5.82
CA PRO A 400 -13.08 14.26 5.27
C PRO A 400 -13.68 15.27 6.26
N GLU A 401 -13.71 14.95 7.56
CA GLU A 401 -14.22 15.83 8.63
C GLU A 401 -13.50 17.19 8.70
N THR A 402 -12.25 17.24 8.26
CA THR A 402 -11.41 18.45 8.28
C THR A 402 -11.05 18.93 6.87
N ASN A 403 -11.61 18.29 5.84
CA ASN A 403 -11.31 18.51 4.43
C ASN A 403 -9.79 18.53 4.13
N LEU A 404 -9.05 17.60 4.74
CA LEU A 404 -7.61 17.41 4.56
C LEU A 404 -7.36 16.11 3.80
N GLY A 405 -6.52 16.16 2.77
CA GLY A 405 -6.04 14.97 2.08
C GLY A 405 -4.60 15.18 1.64
N PHE A 406 -3.79 14.13 1.67
CA PHE A 406 -2.42 14.24 1.17
C PHE A 406 -1.92 12.93 0.58
N PHE A 407 -0.99 13.08 -0.36
CA PHE A 407 -0.29 12.00 -1.05
C PHE A 407 1.21 12.22 -0.89
N ILE A 408 1.93 11.15 -0.56
CA ILE A 408 3.38 11.14 -0.43
C ILE A 408 3.90 9.99 -1.30
N SER A 409 4.97 10.20 -2.06
CA SER A 409 5.66 9.12 -2.76
C SER A 409 7.17 9.30 -2.77
N ILE A 410 7.90 8.22 -2.55
CA ILE A 410 9.36 8.14 -2.62
C ILE A 410 9.79 7.14 -3.70
N ASN A 411 10.97 7.37 -4.28
CA ASN A 411 11.56 6.50 -5.30
C ASN A 411 12.70 5.61 -4.78
N GLY A 412 12.80 5.43 -3.47
CA GLY A 412 13.75 4.54 -2.83
C GLY A 412 14.18 5.04 -1.46
N PHE A 413 15.08 4.31 -0.83
CA PHE A 413 15.71 4.69 0.42
C PHE A 413 17.02 3.93 0.62
N LYS A 414 17.89 4.46 1.48
CA LYS A 414 19.10 3.77 1.92
C LYS A 414 18.72 2.78 3.01
N GLY A 415 18.96 1.50 2.76
CA GLY A 415 18.77 0.42 3.75
C GLY A 415 19.94 0.38 4.72
N CYS A 416 19.86 -0.51 5.71
CA CYS A 416 20.93 -0.67 6.69
C CYS A 416 21.88 -1.81 6.32
N ASN A 417 23.14 -1.70 6.70
CA ASN A 417 24.06 -2.84 6.74
C ASN A 417 23.95 -3.56 8.08
N GLU A 418 23.82 -4.89 8.06
CA GLU A 418 23.80 -5.75 9.25
C GLU A 418 25.13 -5.71 10.05
N HIS A 419 26.17 -5.07 9.50
CA HIS A 419 27.51 -4.96 10.09
C HIS A 419 27.82 -3.61 10.76
N ASP A 420 26.93 -2.61 10.66
CA ASP A 420 27.16 -1.28 11.24
C ASP A 420 26.59 -1.20 12.67
N GLU A 421 27.28 -1.83 13.63
CA GLU A 421 26.93 -1.80 15.07
C GLU A 421 26.99 -0.39 15.69
N GLU A 422 27.72 0.55 15.07
CA GLU A 422 27.85 1.93 15.56
C GLU A 422 26.73 2.89 15.09
N ASN A 423 25.82 2.45 14.22
CA ASN A 423 24.76 3.28 13.61
C ASN A 423 23.33 2.78 13.87
N GLU A 424 23.08 2.08 14.98
CA GLU A 424 21.73 1.66 15.41
C GLU A 424 20.72 2.82 15.44
N ALA A 425 21.17 4.05 15.69
CA ALA A 425 20.30 5.24 15.70
C ALA A 425 19.74 5.65 14.33
N ASN A 426 20.39 5.24 13.23
CA ASN A 426 19.99 5.58 11.85
C ASN A 426 19.30 4.42 11.12
N CYS A 427 19.29 3.22 11.71
CA CYS A 427 18.63 2.08 11.11
C CYS A 427 17.19 1.92 11.64
N PRO A 428 16.14 2.17 10.84
CA PRO A 428 14.79 1.85 11.27
C PRO A 428 14.62 0.33 11.30
N CYS A 429 14.52 -0.21 12.51
CA CYS A 429 13.95 -1.50 12.86
C CYS A 429 12.98 -2.05 11.79
N GLY A 430 13.41 -3.03 10.98
CA GLY A 430 12.54 -3.68 10.00
C GLY A 430 12.05 -2.79 8.85
N SER A 431 12.93 -1.93 8.32
CA SER A 431 12.65 -0.93 7.27
C SER A 431 11.94 -1.50 6.04
N ASN A 432 10.61 -1.50 6.06
CA ASN A 432 9.83 -1.38 4.83
C ASN A 432 9.71 0.12 4.51
N GLY A 433 9.66 0.51 3.24
CA GLY A 433 9.63 1.93 2.88
C GLY A 433 8.41 2.71 3.42
N PHE A 434 7.37 2.03 3.91
CA PHE A 434 6.27 2.69 4.64
C PHE A 434 6.72 3.30 5.96
N SER A 435 7.60 2.63 6.71
CA SER A 435 8.17 3.17 7.96
C SER A 435 8.96 4.48 7.77
N ILE A 436 9.33 4.81 6.53
CA ILE A 436 10.02 6.04 6.17
C ILE A 436 9.03 7.17 5.94
N ILE A 437 7.94 6.93 5.22
CA ILE A 437 6.96 7.99 4.87
C ILE A 437 5.84 8.16 5.90
N GLU A 438 5.56 7.15 6.72
CA GLU A 438 4.58 7.17 7.82
C GLU A 438 4.80 8.32 8.84
N PRO A 439 6.03 8.62 9.33
CA PRO A 439 6.23 9.75 10.25
C PRO A 439 5.90 11.11 9.61
N LEU A 440 6.11 11.28 8.30
CA LEU A 440 5.72 12.49 7.59
C LEU A 440 4.19 12.61 7.48
N ALA A 441 3.49 11.50 7.29
CA ALA A 441 2.02 11.47 7.29
C ALA A 441 1.45 11.88 8.65
N TYR A 442 1.96 11.34 9.76
CA TYR A 442 1.57 11.77 11.10
C TYR A 442 1.85 13.25 11.33
N PHE A 443 3.04 13.72 10.93
CA PHE A 443 3.41 15.13 11.08
C PHE A 443 2.45 16.05 10.32
N ILE A 444 2.15 15.76 9.05
CA ILE A 444 1.20 16.55 8.25
C ILE A 444 -0.20 16.53 8.89
N ALA A 445 -0.70 15.34 9.25
CA ALA A 445 -2.02 15.19 9.87
C ALA A 445 -2.14 16.02 11.15
N ASP A 446 -1.16 15.92 12.06
CA ASP A 446 -1.14 16.66 13.31
C ASP A 446 -1.07 18.18 13.11
N ILE A 447 -0.25 18.66 12.17
CA ILE A 447 -0.08 20.09 11.90
C ILE A 447 -1.40 20.73 11.47
N PHE A 448 -2.14 20.07 10.58
CA PHE A 448 -3.42 20.60 10.08
C PHE A 448 -4.60 20.33 11.00
N ASN A 449 -4.61 19.21 11.73
CA ASN A 449 -5.76 18.82 12.55
C ASN A 449 -5.68 19.29 14.01
N ASP A 450 -4.47 19.43 14.55
CA ASP A 450 -4.23 19.70 15.98
C ASP A 450 -3.29 20.90 16.22
N GLY A 451 -2.60 21.40 15.19
CA GLY A 451 -1.66 22.53 15.26
C GLY A 451 -0.28 22.20 15.86
N GLN A 452 -0.15 21.04 16.52
CA GLN A 452 1.09 20.53 17.11
C GLN A 452 1.23 19.04 16.82
N SER A 453 2.45 18.62 16.47
CA SER A 453 2.80 17.21 16.26
C SER A 453 3.70 16.68 17.37
N TRP A 454 3.50 15.42 17.72
CA TRP A 454 4.38 14.68 18.63
C TRP A 454 5.70 14.29 17.96
N LEU A 455 5.71 14.23 16.62
CA LEU A 455 6.92 14.15 15.81
C LEU A 455 7.44 15.55 15.48
N ASN A 456 8.75 15.68 15.39
CA ASN A 456 9.41 16.90 14.97
C ASN A 456 10.80 16.59 14.41
N THR A 457 11.49 17.65 13.98
CA THR A 457 12.82 17.59 13.37
C THR A 457 13.90 16.95 14.26
N THR A 458 13.70 16.89 15.58
CA THR A 458 14.68 16.32 16.53
C THR A 458 14.48 14.82 16.81
N ASN A 459 13.28 14.27 16.55
CA ASN A 459 12.96 12.88 16.87
C ASN A 459 12.61 12.01 15.66
N VAL A 460 12.30 12.60 14.50
CA VAL A 460 11.90 11.86 13.28
C VAL A 460 12.92 10.80 12.86
N CYS A 461 14.22 11.08 12.97
CA CYS A 461 15.25 10.14 12.55
C CYS A 461 15.29 8.87 13.40
N LYS A 462 14.86 8.96 14.66
CA LYS A 462 14.79 7.84 15.60
C LYS A 462 13.49 7.04 15.45
N TYR A 463 12.49 7.54 14.73
CA TYR A 463 11.25 6.80 14.49
C TYR A 463 11.55 5.42 13.86
N PRO A 464 10.93 4.31 14.33
CA PRO A 464 9.83 4.22 15.32
C PRO A 464 10.26 3.97 16.78
N HIS A 465 11.52 4.19 17.15
CA HIS A 465 11.99 4.11 18.54
C HIS A 465 11.42 5.27 19.39
N PRO A 466 11.06 5.07 20.68
CA PRO A 466 11.24 3.87 21.50
C PRO A 466 10.12 2.83 21.42
N TRP A 467 9.07 3.09 20.65
CA TRP A 467 7.83 2.30 20.74
C TRP A 467 7.93 0.93 20.09
N THR A 468 8.72 0.81 19.03
CA THR A 468 8.93 -0.47 18.35
C THR A 468 10.37 -0.93 18.55
N LYS A 469 10.56 -2.17 19.03
CA LYS A 469 11.88 -2.78 19.16
C LYS A 469 12.40 -3.18 17.78
N CYS A 470 13.67 -2.92 17.51
CA CYS A 470 14.37 -3.54 16.38
C CYS A 470 14.35 -5.04 16.58
N ILE A 471 13.82 -5.78 15.58
CA ILE A 471 14.06 -7.21 15.51
C ILE A 471 15.54 -7.34 15.17
N ASP A 472 16.32 -7.71 16.17
CA ASP A 472 17.70 -8.14 15.99
C ASP A 472 17.68 -9.36 15.06
N GLN A 473 17.98 -9.16 13.77
CA GLN A 473 17.96 -10.24 12.78
C GLN A 473 18.93 -11.38 13.16
N LYS A 474 19.96 -11.10 13.98
CA LYS A 474 20.85 -12.12 14.57
C LYS A 474 20.14 -13.06 15.56
N LYS A 475 18.97 -12.69 16.10
CA LYS A 475 18.17 -13.50 17.05
C LYS A 475 16.99 -14.23 16.43
N ILE A 476 16.78 -14.12 15.11
CA ILE A 476 15.92 -15.08 14.42
C ILE A 476 16.72 -16.38 14.31
N GLU A 477 16.85 -17.11 15.42
CA GLU A 477 16.97 -18.56 15.34
C GLU A 477 15.75 -19.01 14.56
N ILE A 478 15.95 -19.37 13.29
CA ILE A 478 15.03 -20.24 12.60
C ILE A 478 15.07 -21.53 13.41
N LYS A 479 14.21 -21.64 14.43
CA LYS A 479 13.82 -22.94 14.98
C LYS A 479 13.27 -23.69 13.79
N ASN A 480 14.11 -24.57 13.23
CA ASN A 480 13.79 -25.44 12.11
C ASN A 480 12.30 -25.79 12.16
N PRO A 481 11.47 -25.27 11.25
CA PRO A 481 10.08 -25.68 11.20
C PRO A 481 10.13 -27.18 10.89
N GLN A 482 9.92 -28.00 11.91
CA GLN A 482 9.87 -29.45 11.73
C GLN A 482 8.75 -29.73 10.74
N LEU A 483 9.16 -30.11 9.53
CA LEU A 483 8.27 -30.62 8.51
C LEU A 483 7.75 -31.96 9.03
N HIS A 484 6.53 -31.97 9.57
CA HIS A 484 5.82 -33.21 9.81
C HIS A 484 5.42 -33.82 8.46
N ILE A 485 6.32 -34.61 7.87
CA ILE A 485 5.98 -35.53 6.79
C ILE A 485 5.16 -36.65 7.44
N LYS A 486 3.84 -36.61 7.27
CA LYS A 486 2.99 -37.79 7.51
C LYS A 486 3.25 -38.79 6.39
N ASP A 487 4.32 -39.56 6.51
CA ASP A 487 4.46 -40.80 5.74
C ASP A 487 3.59 -41.87 6.42
N ASN A 488 2.58 -42.34 5.69
CA ASN A 488 1.78 -43.52 6.03
C ASN A 488 2.62 -44.80 5.82
N PHE A 489 3.73 -44.96 6.55
CA PHE A 489 4.41 -46.24 6.68
C PHE A 489 4.58 -46.59 8.15
N ASN A 490 4.23 -47.84 8.47
CA ASN A 490 4.02 -48.36 9.81
C ASN A 490 5.20 -48.14 10.77
N LYS A 491 4.79 -47.79 12.01
CA LYS A 491 5.44 -47.97 13.32
C LYS A 491 6.60 -48.97 13.36
N GLU A 492 7.75 -48.53 13.86
CA GLU A 492 8.27 -48.82 15.21
C GLU A 492 9.70 -48.27 15.36
N GLN A 493 10.07 -47.99 16.62
CA GLN A 493 11.41 -47.65 17.14
C GLN A 493 11.79 -46.17 17.28
N ASN A 494 11.38 -45.67 18.46
CA ASN A 494 12.20 -45.00 19.48
C ASN A 494 12.97 -43.72 19.14
N LEU A 495 12.45 -42.64 19.74
CA LEU A 495 13.23 -41.54 20.30
C LEU A 495 14.21 -42.08 21.35
N GLN A 496 15.50 -42.07 21.05
CA GLN A 496 16.69 -41.93 21.91
C GLN A 496 17.85 -42.68 21.21
N GLU A 497 18.99 -42.01 21.04
CA GLU A 497 20.23 -42.47 20.38
C GLU A 497 20.32 -42.40 18.84
N MET A 498 20.56 -41.21 18.24
CA MET A 498 21.18 -41.13 16.89
C MET A 498 22.09 -39.90 16.73
N ASN A 499 23.19 -39.83 17.50
CA ASN A 499 24.28 -38.86 17.22
C ASN A 499 25.31 -39.37 16.18
N THR A 500 25.13 -40.58 15.63
CA THR A 500 25.84 -41.04 14.43
C THR A 500 25.03 -42.15 13.79
N LEU A 501 24.23 -41.81 12.79
CA LEU A 501 23.57 -42.77 11.92
C LEU A 501 24.42 -42.89 10.65
N LYS A 502 25.22 -43.95 10.52
CA LYS A 502 25.74 -44.34 9.21
C LYS A 502 24.55 -44.83 8.39
N LEU A 503 24.04 -43.97 7.51
CA LEU A 503 22.97 -44.31 6.60
C LEU A 503 23.48 -45.35 5.61
N ASN A 504 22.86 -46.53 5.67
CA ASN A 504 23.00 -47.56 4.66
C ASN A 504 22.49 -46.98 3.33
N THR A 505 23.37 -46.94 2.33
CA THR A 505 23.22 -46.28 1.03
C THR A 505 21.94 -46.70 0.30
N LYS A 506 20.94 -45.82 0.24
CA LYS A 506 19.82 -45.97 -0.70
C LYS A 506 20.32 -45.69 -2.12
N SER A 507 20.10 -46.63 -3.04
CA SER A 507 20.54 -46.53 -4.44
C SER A 507 20.00 -45.26 -5.12
N LEU A 508 20.89 -44.50 -5.76
CA LEU A 508 20.60 -43.29 -6.54
C LEU A 508 19.48 -43.51 -7.58
N HIS A 509 19.25 -44.75 -8.02
CA HIS A 509 18.23 -45.11 -9.00
C HIS A 509 16.79 -44.80 -8.55
N MET A 510 16.54 -44.72 -7.24
CA MET A 510 15.21 -44.37 -6.73
C MET A 510 14.79 -42.93 -7.02
N PHE A 511 15.76 -42.04 -7.26
CA PHE A 511 15.53 -40.62 -7.57
C PHE A 511 15.46 -40.33 -9.07
N LEU A 512 15.71 -41.32 -9.93
CA LEU A 512 15.59 -41.17 -11.38
C LEU A 512 14.12 -41.12 -11.78
N GLY A 513 13.78 -40.21 -12.68
CA GLY A 513 12.42 -40.08 -13.19
C GLY A 513 12.04 -38.65 -13.57
N THR A 514 10.79 -38.51 -14.02
CA THR A 514 10.18 -37.20 -14.26
C THR A 514 9.31 -36.83 -13.07
N TYR A 515 9.48 -35.62 -12.57
CA TYR A 515 8.73 -35.07 -11.45
C TYR A 515 7.94 -33.88 -11.96
N THR A 516 6.62 -33.96 -11.87
CA THR A 516 5.73 -32.95 -12.41
C THR A 516 5.19 -32.07 -11.28
N ASN A 517 5.18 -30.76 -11.51
CA ASN A 517 4.43 -29.81 -10.71
C ASN A 517 3.47 -29.01 -11.62
N PRO A 518 2.17 -28.92 -11.29
CA PRO A 518 1.18 -28.25 -12.14
C PRO A 518 1.44 -26.75 -12.37
N LEU A 519 2.18 -26.10 -11.47
CA LEU A 519 2.48 -24.66 -11.49
C LEU A 519 3.89 -24.36 -12.04
N LEU A 520 4.85 -25.26 -11.83
CA LEU A 520 6.28 -25.03 -12.10
C LEU A 520 6.87 -25.87 -13.25
N GLY A 521 6.10 -26.79 -13.84
CA GLY A 521 6.56 -27.65 -14.93
C GLY A 521 7.24 -28.96 -14.48
N ASP A 522 7.95 -29.60 -15.42
CA ASP A 522 8.58 -30.92 -15.23
C ASP A 522 10.07 -30.80 -14.87
N ILE A 523 10.52 -31.60 -13.91
CA ILE A 523 11.92 -31.83 -13.59
C ILE A 523 12.27 -33.26 -13.98
N HIS A 524 13.27 -33.44 -14.83
CA HIS A 524 13.82 -34.75 -15.16
C HIS A 524 15.14 -34.96 -14.43
N ILE A 525 15.23 -36.05 -13.68
CA ILE A 525 16.45 -36.48 -13.00
C ILE A 525 16.97 -37.72 -13.73
N THR A 526 18.18 -37.62 -14.28
CA THR A 526 18.83 -38.70 -15.04
C THR A 526 20.29 -38.89 -14.58
N ILE A 527 20.88 -40.05 -14.89
CA ILE A 527 22.28 -40.35 -14.57
C ILE A 527 23.01 -40.78 -15.84
N ASP A 528 24.21 -40.24 -16.07
CA ASP A 528 25.14 -40.79 -17.06
C ASP A 528 26.07 -41.76 -16.35
N THR A 529 25.90 -43.04 -16.66
CA THR A 529 26.67 -44.13 -16.06
C THR A 529 28.11 -44.18 -16.56
N LYS A 530 28.43 -43.56 -17.71
CA LYS A 530 29.80 -43.52 -18.25
C LYS A 530 30.67 -42.44 -17.62
N SER A 531 30.07 -41.32 -17.21
CA SER A 531 30.81 -40.22 -16.60
C SER A 531 30.59 -40.08 -15.10
N SER A 532 29.78 -40.97 -14.49
CA SER A 532 29.36 -40.89 -13.09
C SER A 532 28.86 -39.49 -12.75
N LYS A 533 27.91 -38.99 -13.55
CA LYS A 533 27.33 -37.64 -13.36
C LYS A 533 25.83 -37.73 -13.25
N LEU A 534 25.25 -37.00 -12.30
CA LEU A 534 23.81 -36.78 -12.22
C LEU A 534 23.43 -35.55 -13.05
N TYR A 535 22.32 -35.65 -13.77
CA TYR A 535 21.78 -34.60 -14.62
C TYR A 535 20.40 -34.21 -14.14
N PHE A 536 20.18 -32.89 -14.10
CA PHE A 536 18.87 -32.30 -13.85
C PHE A 536 18.49 -31.48 -15.08
N GLN A 537 17.35 -31.82 -15.65
CA GLN A 537 16.77 -31.08 -16.77
C GLN A 537 15.44 -30.50 -16.30
N LEU A 538 15.42 -29.18 -16.10
CA LEU A 538 14.20 -28.45 -15.78
C LEU A 538 13.58 -27.94 -17.07
N ARG A 539 12.33 -28.35 -17.32
CA ARG A 539 11.56 -27.88 -18.45
C ARG A 539 10.64 -26.75 -17.98
N LEU A 540 11.17 -25.53 -18.14
CA LEU A 540 10.62 -24.20 -17.84
C LEU A 540 10.92 -23.63 -16.45
N LEU A 541 12.06 -22.95 -16.36
CA LEU A 541 12.26 -21.61 -15.80
C LEU A 541 13.73 -21.26 -15.99
N THR A 542 14.02 -20.02 -16.37
CA THR A 542 15.38 -19.50 -16.43
C THR A 542 15.84 -19.14 -15.03
N GLY A 543 16.82 -19.86 -14.49
CA GLY A 543 17.35 -19.60 -13.17
C GLY A 543 18.80 -20.02 -13.00
N PHE A 544 19.48 -19.40 -12.03
CA PHE A 544 20.81 -19.82 -11.60
C PHE A 544 20.71 -20.63 -10.31
N LEU A 545 21.69 -21.52 -10.14
CA LEU A 545 21.74 -22.44 -9.02
C LEU A 545 22.94 -22.10 -8.14
N HIS A 546 22.69 -21.81 -6.87
CA HIS A 546 23.76 -21.59 -5.89
C HIS A 546 24.14 -22.91 -5.21
N HIS A 547 25.43 -23.14 -5.01
CA HIS A 547 25.96 -24.29 -4.29
C HIS A 547 26.61 -23.81 -2.99
N GLN A 548 26.12 -24.28 -1.86
CA GLN A 548 26.75 -24.10 -0.56
C GLN A 548 27.17 -25.48 -0.05
N PRO A 549 28.48 -25.76 0.09
CA PRO A 549 28.92 -27.06 0.61
C PRO A 549 28.68 -27.12 2.12
N ASP A 550 27.78 -27.99 2.55
CA ASP A 550 27.65 -28.45 3.93
C ASP A 550 28.23 -29.87 4.08
N GLU A 551 28.84 -30.18 5.22
CA GLU A 551 29.76 -31.33 5.41
C GLU A 551 29.11 -32.73 5.28
N THR A 552 27.82 -32.83 4.95
CA THR A 552 27.11 -34.11 4.74
C THR A 552 26.14 -34.14 3.55
N GLY A 553 26.10 -33.10 2.69
CA GLY A 553 25.13 -33.02 1.60
C GLY A 553 25.47 -32.00 0.51
N LEU A 554 24.85 -32.14 -0.66
CA LEU A 554 24.86 -31.12 -1.72
C LEU A 554 23.53 -30.36 -1.69
N SER A 555 23.57 -29.13 -1.18
CA SER A 555 22.41 -28.26 -1.10
C SER A 555 22.40 -27.24 -2.26
N PHE A 556 21.26 -27.10 -2.93
CA PHE A 556 21.09 -26.18 -4.05
C PHE A 556 19.82 -25.34 -3.93
N TRP A 557 19.94 -24.08 -4.35
CA TRP A 557 18.84 -23.12 -4.39
C TRP A 557 18.60 -22.71 -5.84
N LEU A 558 17.36 -22.82 -6.32
CA LEU A 558 16.97 -22.36 -7.66
C LEU A 558 16.48 -20.91 -7.56
N GLU A 559 17.27 -19.98 -8.08
CA GLU A 559 16.89 -18.57 -8.21
C GLU A 559 16.26 -18.35 -9.59
N CYS A 560 14.97 -18.07 -9.65
CA CYS A 560 14.29 -17.76 -10.91
C CYS A 560 14.53 -16.29 -11.28
N ASP A 561 15.05 -16.10 -12.50
CA ASP A 561 15.19 -14.85 -13.26
C ASP A 561 16.45 -13.97 -13.03
N LYS A 562 16.95 -13.43 -14.15
CA LYS A 562 18.25 -12.79 -14.38
C LYS A 562 18.25 -11.30 -14.01
N ARG A 563 17.83 -10.94 -12.79
CA ARG A 563 17.72 -9.52 -12.36
C ARG A 563 18.71 -9.08 -11.29
N TYR A 564 19.77 -9.87 -11.08
CA TYR A 564 20.94 -9.49 -10.27
C TYR A 564 22.23 -9.93 -10.99
N ARG A 565 23.27 -9.09 -10.96
CA ARG A 565 24.64 -9.44 -11.43
C ARG A 565 25.54 -9.70 -10.20
N PHE A 566 26.29 -10.79 -10.30
CA PHE A 566 26.98 -11.58 -9.26
C PHE A 566 28.09 -10.92 -8.42
N LEU A 567 28.32 -11.51 -7.23
CA LEU A 567 29.63 -11.61 -6.58
C LEU A 567 30.08 -13.09 -6.53
N SER A 568 31.15 -13.40 -7.28
CA SER A 568 31.94 -14.66 -7.33
C SER A 568 31.35 -15.90 -8.03
N LYS A 569 32.20 -16.59 -8.82
CA LYS A 569 31.94 -17.84 -9.54
C LYS A 569 32.73 -18.96 -8.85
N PRO A 570 32.14 -20.09 -8.44
CA PRO A 570 32.89 -21.29 -8.06
C PRO A 570 33.42 -22.02 -9.30
N ASP A 571 34.66 -22.52 -9.28
CA ASP A 571 35.37 -23.09 -10.44
C ASP A 571 34.78 -24.41 -11.02
N ASN A 572 33.78 -25.02 -10.35
CA ASN A 572 33.32 -26.38 -10.66
C ASN A 572 31.97 -26.47 -11.41
N LEU A 573 31.37 -25.35 -11.82
CA LEU A 573 30.07 -25.30 -12.50
C LEU A 573 30.20 -24.92 -13.98
N SER A 574 29.59 -25.72 -14.86
CA SER A 574 29.49 -25.43 -16.30
C SER A 574 28.03 -25.37 -16.77
N TYR A 575 27.65 -24.28 -17.44
CA TYR A 575 26.31 -24.02 -17.98
C TYR A 575 26.31 -24.12 -19.51
N VAL A 576 25.25 -24.71 -20.09
CA VAL A 576 24.97 -24.64 -21.54
C VAL A 576 23.51 -24.19 -21.74
N PRO A 577 23.27 -22.95 -22.23
CA PRO A 577 21.95 -22.54 -22.67
C PRO A 577 21.58 -23.31 -23.93
N VAL A 578 20.45 -23.99 -23.93
CA VAL A 578 19.80 -24.43 -25.18
C VAL A 578 18.40 -23.82 -25.18
N LYS A 579 17.99 -23.20 -26.30
CA LYS A 579 16.70 -22.49 -26.42
C LYS A 579 15.58 -23.29 -25.74
N LYS A 580 14.96 -22.69 -24.71
CA LYS A 580 13.83 -23.20 -23.91
C LYS A 580 14.11 -24.35 -22.93
N THR A 581 15.35 -24.68 -22.59
CA THR A 581 15.65 -25.70 -21.55
C THR A 581 16.98 -25.43 -20.85
N PHE A 582 17.00 -25.53 -19.52
CA PHE A 582 18.23 -25.48 -18.71
C PHE A 582 18.70 -26.91 -18.46
N ILE A 583 19.94 -27.20 -18.87
CA ILE A 583 20.60 -28.48 -18.56
C ILE A 583 21.73 -28.17 -17.57
N LEU A 584 21.56 -28.62 -16.34
CA LEU A 584 22.59 -28.52 -15.30
C LEU A 584 23.45 -29.79 -15.33
N LYS A 585 24.78 -29.60 -15.46
CA LYS A 585 25.76 -30.69 -15.46
C LYS A 585 26.65 -30.56 -14.23
N PHE A 586 26.69 -31.60 -13.40
CA PHE A 586 27.53 -31.63 -12.21
C PHE A 586 28.67 -32.64 -12.36
N ASN A 587 29.88 -32.24 -11.96
CA ASN A 587 31.02 -33.13 -11.75
C ASN A 587 31.11 -33.46 -10.26
N VAL A 588 30.35 -34.45 -9.79
CA VAL A 588 30.51 -34.95 -8.42
C VAL A 588 31.31 -36.24 -8.50
N LYS A 589 32.43 -36.35 -7.77
CA LYS A 589 33.12 -37.64 -7.61
C LYS A 589 32.39 -38.42 -6.52
N TYR A 590 31.76 -39.52 -6.90
CA TYR A 590 30.86 -40.28 -6.03
C TYR A 590 31.64 -41.25 -5.15
N HIS A 591 31.62 -41.03 -3.84
CA HIS A 591 31.67 -42.14 -2.88
C HIS A 591 30.68 -42.00 -1.72
N GLN A 592 30.18 -40.81 -1.36
CA GLN A 592 29.15 -40.65 -0.31
C GLN A 592 28.25 -39.45 -0.62
N ILE A 593 27.03 -39.72 -1.09
CA ILE A 593 25.92 -38.75 -1.10
C ILE A 593 24.76 -39.46 -0.40
N ASP A 594 24.46 -39.06 0.84
CA ASP A 594 23.49 -39.75 1.68
C ASP A 594 22.04 -39.27 1.45
N SER A 595 21.86 -38.06 0.90
CA SER A 595 20.56 -37.53 0.48
C SER A 595 20.71 -36.44 -0.60
N VAL A 596 19.64 -36.23 -1.38
CA VAL A 596 19.52 -35.10 -2.32
C VAL A 596 18.24 -34.36 -1.96
N HIS A 597 18.38 -33.10 -1.56
CA HIS A 597 17.25 -32.25 -1.22
C HIS A 597 17.14 -31.11 -2.23
N ILE A 598 15.96 -30.92 -2.82
CA ILE A 598 15.68 -29.82 -3.73
C ILE A 598 14.62 -28.95 -3.06
N TYR A 599 15.02 -27.76 -2.63
CA TYR A 599 14.13 -26.79 -2.00
C TYR A 599 13.81 -25.66 -2.99
N PHE A 600 12.53 -25.37 -3.13
CA PHE A 600 12.05 -24.17 -3.82
C PHE A 600 11.67 -23.15 -2.75
N ALA A 601 12.54 -22.18 -2.51
CA ALA A 601 12.26 -21.09 -1.60
C ALA A 601 11.66 -19.93 -2.41
N VAL A 602 10.33 -19.87 -2.45
CA VAL A 602 9.62 -18.60 -2.56
C VAL A 602 9.18 -18.30 -1.14
N ASN A 603 9.34 -17.07 -0.65
CA ASN A 603 9.28 -16.74 0.77
C ASN A 603 7.98 -17.11 1.51
N GLU A 604 6.96 -17.67 0.84
CA GLU A 604 5.75 -18.18 1.49
C GLU A 604 5.26 -19.46 0.76
N ALA A 605 5.34 -20.60 1.46
CA ALA A 605 4.88 -21.97 1.16
C ALA A 605 5.78 -22.95 0.33
N PRO A 606 5.93 -24.22 0.77
CA PRO A 606 6.65 -25.26 0.03
C PRO A 606 5.84 -25.82 -1.16
N PHE A 607 6.49 -26.01 -2.30
CA PHE A 607 5.91 -26.66 -3.49
C PHE A 607 6.13 -28.17 -3.47
N ILE A 608 5.10 -28.96 -3.79
CA ILE A 608 5.17 -30.44 -3.85
C ILE A 608 5.29 -30.88 -5.31
N PHE A 609 6.35 -31.61 -5.65
CA PHE A 609 6.50 -32.29 -6.94
C PHE A 609 6.07 -33.75 -6.81
N LYS A 610 5.30 -34.27 -7.78
CA LYS A 610 4.91 -35.69 -7.80
C LYS A 610 5.71 -36.43 -8.86
N LYS A 611 6.32 -37.55 -8.48
CA LYS A 611 7.01 -38.44 -9.43
C LYS A 611 5.97 -39.04 -10.37
N LYS A 612 6.17 -38.88 -11.67
CA LYS A 612 5.39 -39.52 -12.71
C LYS A 612 5.77 -41.00 -12.70
N SER A 613 4.80 -41.86 -12.39
CA SER A 613 4.95 -43.31 -12.34
C SER A 613 5.39 -43.88 -13.68
#